data_AF-A0A8J8FTW9-F1
#
_entry.id   AF-A0A8J8FTW9-F1
#
_cell.length_a   1.000
_cell.length_b   1.000
_cell.length_c   1.000
_cell.angle_alpha   90.00
_cell.angle_beta   90.00
_cell.angle_gamma   90.00
#
_symmetry.space_group_name_H-M   'P 1'
#
loop_
_entity.id
_entity.type
_entity.pdbx_description
1 polymer ?
#
loop_
_entity_poly.entity_id
_entity_poly.type
_entity_poly.pdbx_seq_one_letter_code
_entity_poly.pdbx_strand_id
1 'polypeptide(L)'
;MAPRCPYCGSESCVNEAAYRLFVRATRKLPAAWFGERDEVDEDPMIRPSFGDVGYCEKTGKHVWACPFCHAVIPEQEVDSYKARCPECGAEANVAPSRRKIVC
;
A
#
# COMPACT_ATOMS: atom_id res chain seq x y z
N MET A 1 -2.15 -18.68 3.03
CA MET A 1 -2.05 -18.10 4.38
C MET A 1 -2.84 -16.82 4.39
N ALA A 2 -3.76 -16.61 5.35
CA ALA A 2 -4.53 -15.38 5.42
C ALA A 2 -3.63 -14.22 5.90
N PRO A 3 -3.79 -13.00 5.36
CA PRO A 3 -3.06 -11.83 5.84
C PRO A 3 -3.42 -11.53 7.30
N ARG A 4 -2.41 -11.23 8.12
CA ARG A 4 -2.60 -10.88 9.54
C ARG A 4 -2.46 -9.39 9.76
N CYS A 5 -3.23 -8.88 10.71
CA CYS A 5 -3.14 -7.50 11.15
C CYS A 5 -1.75 -7.22 11.74
N PRO A 6 -1.04 -6.19 11.25
CA PRO A 6 0.28 -5.83 11.76
C PRO A 6 0.24 -5.25 13.18
N TYR A 7 -0.94 -4.84 13.67
CA TYR A 7 -1.10 -4.29 15.02
C TYR A 7 -1.41 -5.33 16.09
N CYS A 8 -2.29 -6.27 15.79
CA CYS A 8 -2.84 -7.20 16.80
C CYS A 8 -2.72 -8.68 16.42
N GLY A 9 -2.15 -9.00 15.26
CA GLY A 9 -2.00 -10.36 14.75
C GLY A 9 -3.29 -11.05 14.30
N SER A 10 -4.46 -10.44 14.50
CA SER A 10 -5.75 -11.01 14.08
C SER A 10 -5.88 -11.05 12.57
N GLU A 11 -6.45 -12.12 12.04
CA GLU A 11 -6.83 -12.25 10.62
C GLU A 11 -8.12 -11.48 10.32
N SER A 12 -8.96 -11.20 11.33
CA SER A 12 -10.25 -10.53 11.15
C SER A 12 -10.16 -9.05 10.78
N CYS A 13 -9.05 -8.38 11.07
CA CYS A 13 -8.90 -6.94 10.75
C CYS A 13 -8.59 -6.69 9.28
N VAL A 14 -8.18 -7.73 8.53
CA VAL A 14 -7.88 -7.61 7.11
C VAL A 14 -9.05 -8.14 6.31
N ASN A 15 -9.59 -7.32 5.41
CA ASN A 15 -10.59 -7.78 4.47
C ASN A 15 -9.89 -8.62 3.40
N GLU A 16 -10.03 -9.94 3.49
CA GLU A 16 -9.36 -10.87 2.58
C GLU A 16 -9.74 -10.64 1.10
N ALA A 17 -11.00 -10.28 0.82
CA ALA A 17 -11.44 -10.00 -0.54
C ALA A 17 -10.74 -8.76 -1.10
N ALA A 18 -10.66 -7.68 -0.31
CA ALA A 18 -9.97 -6.45 -0.69
C ALA A 18 -8.48 -6.71 -0.91
N TYR A 19 -7.82 -7.44 0.00
CA TYR A 19 -6.42 -7.82 -0.14
C TYR A 19 -6.17 -8.63 -1.42
N ARG A 20 -6.99 -9.66 -1.69
CA ARG A 20 -6.84 -10.49 -2.90
C ARG A 20 -7.04 -9.68 -4.17
N LEU A 21 -8.01 -8.76 -4.19
CA LEU A 21 -8.22 -7.87 -5.33
C LEU A 21 -7.01 -6.96 -5.56
N PHE A 22 -6.51 -6.35 -4.49
CA PHE A 22 -5.35 -5.48 -4.52
C PHE A 22 -4.12 -6.22 -5.08
N VAL A 23 -3.79 -7.39 -4.52
CA VAL A 23 -2.65 -8.21 -4.99
C VAL A 23 -2.80 -8.57 -6.47
N ARG A 24 -4.00 -8.93 -6.93
CA ARG A 24 -4.23 -9.23 -8.35
C ARG A 24 -4.00 -8.01 -9.25
N ALA A 25 -4.45 -6.84 -8.82
CA ALA A 25 -4.26 -5.59 -9.55
C ALA A 25 -2.78 -5.20 -9.59
N THR A 26 -2.06 -5.36 -8.48
CA THR A 26 -0.68 -4.91 -8.34
C THR A 26 0.35 -5.88 -8.90
N ARG A 27 0.02 -7.17 -9.00
CA ARG A 27 0.90 -8.21 -9.59
C ARG A 27 1.27 -7.94 -11.05
N LYS A 28 0.50 -7.13 -11.76
CA LYS A 28 0.79 -6.71 -13.15
C LYS A 28 1.60 -5.41 -13.24
N LEU A 29 1.78 -4.69 -12.14
CA LEU A 29 2.53 -3.44 -12.12
C LEU A 29 4.03 -3.63 -12.45
N PRO A 30 4.76 -4.64 -11.92
CA PRO A 30 6.20 -4.72 -12.16
C PRO A 30 6.57 -4.77 -13.64
N ALA A 31 5.80 -5.51 -14.45
CA ALA A 31 6.09 -5.66 -15.88
C ALA A 31 5.85 -4.38 -16.70
N ALA A 32 4.94 -3.50 -16.27
CA ALA A 32 4.62 -2.26 -16.98
C ALA A 32 5.42 -1.04 -16.47
N TRP A 33 6.08 -1.17 -15.31
CA TRP A 33 6.75 -0.06 -14.63
C TRP A 33 8.27 -0.13 -14.63
N PHE A 34 8.84 -1.33 -14.70
CA PHE A 34 10.29 -1.57 -14.79
C PHE A 34 10.78 -1.77 -16.24
N GLY A 35 9.91 -1.65 -17.25
CA GLY A 35 10.34 -1.49 -18.63
C GLY A 35 10.87 -0.08 -18.82
N GLU A 36 12.16 0.04 -19.14
CA GLU A 36 12.92 1.25 -19.51
C GLU A 36 12.10 2.55 -19.47
N ARG A 37 12.06 3.22 -18.31
CA ARG A 37 11.61 4.60 -18.21
C ARG A 37 12.84 5.49 -18.19
N ASP A 38 13.00 6.31 -19.23
CA ASP A 38 13.98 7.39 -19.26
C ASP A 38 13.80 8.32 -18.06
N GLU A 39 14.91 8.80 -17.50
CA GLU A 39 14.99 9.60 -16.25
C GLU A 39 14.19 10.93 -16.28
N VAL A 40 13.53 11.26 -17.40
CA VAL A 40 12.91 12.56 -17.68
C VAL A 40 11.42 12.63 -17.30
N ASP A 41 10.76 11.50 -17.02
CA ASP A 41 9.32 11.40 -16.74
C ASP A 41 8.99 10.84 -15.34
N GLU A 42 9.67 11.33 -14.30
CA GLU A 42 9.24 11.06 -12.91
C GLU A 42 8.04 11.94 -12.52
N ASP A 43 6.88 11.76 -13.17
CA ASP A 43 5.63 12.25 -12.59
C ASP A 43 5.35 11.45 -11.30
N PRO A 44 5.44 12.08 -10.10
CA PRO A 44 5.18 11.39 -8.84
C PRO A 44 3.74 10.86 -8.71
N MET A 45 2.80 11.33 -9.54
CA MET A 45 1.44 10.80 -9.64
C MET A 45 1.41 9.40 -10.27
N ILE A 46 2.34 9.15 -11.17
CA ILE A 46 2.62 7.84 -11.73
C ILE A 46 3.59 7.17 -10.75
N ARG A 47 3.12 6.82 -9.54
CA ARG A 47 3.66 5.72 -8.70
C ARG A 47 2.51 4.89 -8.11
N PRO A 48 2.65 3.55 -8.01
CA PRO A 48 1.61 2.74 -7.40
C PRO A 48 1.41 3.12 -5.94
N SER A 49 0.20 2.92 -5.44
CA SER A 49 -0.18 3.33 -4.08
C SER A 49 -0.26 2.13 -3.15
N PHE A 50 -0.07 2.37 -1.87
CA PHE A 50 -0.49 1.42 -0.84
C PHE A 50 -2.00 1.20 -0.94
N GLY A 51 -2.43 -0.05 -0.80
CA GLY A 51 -3.85 -0.41 -0.78
C GLY A 51 -4.37 -0.37 0.65
N ASP A 52 -5.50 0.29 0.88
CA ASP A 52 -6.23 0.17 2.13
C ASP A 52 -7.01 -1.15 2.12
N VAL A 53 -6.61 -2.11 2.96
CA VAL A 53 -7.12 -3.49 2.91
C VAL A 53 -7.81 -3.90 4.21
N GLY A 54 -7.93 -2.99 5.17
CA GLY A 54 -8.56 -3.31 6.44
C GLY A 54 -8.41 -2.22 7.48
N TYR A 55 -8.99 -2.49 8.65
CA TYR A 55 -9.02 -1.57 9.77
C TYR A 55 -8.90 -2.36 11.07
N CYS A 56 -8.01 -1.91 11.96
CA CYS A 56 -7.86 -2.54 13.27
C CYS A 56 -8.68 -1.80 14.32
N GLU A 57 -9.79 -2.40 14.74
CA GLU A 57 -10.67 -1.82 15.77
C GLU A 57 -9.98 -1.58 17.11
N LYS A 58 -8.94 -2.36 17.45
CA LYS A 58 -8.19 -2.21 18.70
C LYS A 58 -7.34 -0.94 18.75
N THR A 59 -6.73 -0.56 17.63
CA THR A 59 -5.83 0.60 17.54
C THR A 59 -6.48 1.80 16.86
N GLY A 60 -7.62 1.59 16.21
CA GLY A 60 -8.30 2.60 15.42
C GLY A 60 -7.57 2.99 14.13
N LYS A 61 -6.62 2.18 13.67
CA LYS A 61 -5.74 2.46 12.53
C LYS A 61 -6.04 1.59 11.31
N HIS A 62 -5.76 2.13 10.12
CA HIS A 62 -5.90 1.40 8.87
C HIS A 62 -4.78 0.38 8.68
N VAL A 63 -5.08 -0.67 7.92
CA VAL A 63 -4.14 -1.72 7.55
C VAL A 63 -3.87 -1.60 6.06
N TRP A 64 -2.61 -1.43 5.69
CA TRP A 64 -2.21 -1.20 4.31
C TRP A 64 -1.54 -2.42 3.70
N ALA A 65 -1.60 -2.53 2.37
CA ALA A 65 -0.87 -3.53 1.59
C ALA A 65 0.12 -2.86 0.66
N CYS A 66 1.35 -3.37 0.63
CA CYS A 66 2.40 -2.90 -0.27
C CYS A 66 2.13 -3.36 -1.72
N PRO A 67 2.18 -2.47 -2.73
CA PRO A 67 1.97 -2.87 -4.12
C PRO A 67 3.11 -3.69 -4.73
N PHE A 68 4.28 -3.74 -4.07
CA PHE A 68 5.47 -4.43 -4.58
C PHE A 68 5.66 -5.81 -3.95
N CYS A 69 5.79 -5.87 -2.62
CA CYS A 69 6.00 -7.14 -1.91
C CYS A 69 4.69 -7.77 -1.41
N HIS A 70 3.56 -7.08 -1.54
CA HIS A 70 2.24 -7.54 -1.06
C HIS A 70 2.18 -7.79 0.45
N ALA A 71 3.17 -7.32 1.21
CA ALA A 71 3.16 -7.39 2.65
C ALA A 71 2.07 -6.47 3.21
N VAL A 72 1.46 -6.94 4.29
CA VAL A 72 0.49 -6.17 5.07
C VAL A 72 1.26 -5.39 6.12
N ILE A 73 1.15 -4.08 6.08
CA ILE A 73 1.94 -3.16 6.88
C ILE A 73 1.01 -2.21 7.66
N PRO A 74 1.47 -1.70 8.82
CA PRO A 74 0.70 -0.70 9.54
C PRO A 74 0.57 0.56 8.66
N GLU A 75 -0.56 1.24 8.79
CA GLU A 75 -0.68 2.63 8.35
C GLU A 75 0.52 3.44 8.83
N GLN A 76 1.12 4.16 7.89
CA GLN A 76 2.28 5.02 8.13
C GLN A 76 1.78 6.45 8.33
N GLU A 77 2.34 7.12 9.34
CA GLU A 77 2.21 8.57 9.44
C GLU A 77 3.07 9.21 8.36
N VAL A 78 2.45 10.05 7.55
CA VAL A 78 3.06 10.63 6.35
C VAL A 78 2.73 12.10 6.25
N ASP A 79 3.78 12.91 6.22
CA ASP A 79 3.69 14.36 5.99
C ASP A 79 3.64 14.71 4.49
N SER A 80 3.78 13.69 3.63
CA SER A 80 3.83 13.84 2.17
C SER A 80 2.94 12.80 1.47
N TYR A 81 2.84 12.87 0.14
CA TYR A 81 2.09 11.91 -0.67
C TYR A 81 2.76 10.54 -0.83
N LYS A 82 3.96 10.33 -0.25
CA LYS A 82 4.77 9.12 -0.40
C LYS A 82 5.05 8.48 0.96
N ALA A 83 5.12 7.14 0.99
CA ALA A 83 5.58 6.37 2.13
C ALA A 83 6.53 5.27 1.68
N ARG A 84 7.42 4.83 2.58
CA ARG A 84 8.34 3.73 2.35
C ARG A 84 7.82 2.47 3.03
N CYS A 85 7.80 1.35 2.30
CA CYS A 85 7.42 0.07 2.87
C CYS A 85 8.51 -0.42 3.84
N PRO A 86 8.18 -0.75 5.11
CA PRO A 86 9.16 -1.23 6.08
C PRO A 86 9.73 -2.61 5.74
N GLU A 87 9.00 -3.43 4.98
CA GLU A 87 9.38 -4.81 4.67
C GLU A 87 10.35 -4.93 3.49
N CYS A 88 10.10 -4.19 2.40
CA CYS A 88 10.92 -4.26 1.18
C CYS A 88 11.70 -2.98 0.87
N GLY A 89 11.46 -1.90 1.62
CA GLY A 89 12.11 -0.62 1.41
C GLY A 89 11.66 0.15 0.17
N ALA A 90 10.70 -0.37 -0.61
CA ALA A 90 10.18 0.32 -1.80
C ALA A 90 9.29 1.52 -1.42
N GLU A 91 9.37 2.59 -2.21
CA GLU A 91 8.52 3.77 -2.04
C GLU A 91 7.26 3.66 -2.91
N ALA A 92 6.12 3.95 -2.30
CA ALA A 92 4.83 4.02 -2.99
C ALA A 92 4.05 5.25 -2.52
N ASN A 93 3.05 5.65 -3.30
CA ASN A 93 2.14 6.70 -2.90
C ASN A 93 1.28 6.23 -1.72
N VAL A 94 0.97 7.15 -0.81
CA VAL A 94 0.11 6.87 0.35
C VAL A 94 -1.25 6.38 -0.11
N ALA A 95 -1.88 5.55 0.74
CA ALA A 95 -3.20 5.02 0.45
C ALA A 95 -4.18 6.16 0.13
N PRO A 96 -5.04 6.04 -0.91
CA PRO A 96 -5.92 7.11 -1.35
C PRO A 96 -6.80 7.68 -0.21
N SER A 97 -7.18 6.84 0.75
CA SER A 97 -7.96 7.19 1.94
C SER A 97 -7.27 8.23 2.85
N ARG A 98 -5.95 8.39 2.75
CA ARG A 98 -5.17 9.35 3.53
C ARG A 98 -4.55 10.48 2.72
N ARG A 99 -4.80 10.54 1.41
CA ARG A 99 -4.38 11.70 0.61
C ARG A 99 -5.20 12.90 1.05
N LYS A 100 -4.58 13.83 1.79
CA LYS A 100 -5.18 15.15 2.02
C LYS A 100 -5.23 15.86 0.67
N ILE A 101 -6.41 15.96 0.06
CA ILE A 101 -6.60 16.85 -1.07
C ILE A 101 -6.55 18.26 -0.48
N VAL A 102 -5.46 18.98 -0.76
CA VAL A 102 -5.42 20.43 -0.52
C VAL A 102 -6.21 21.04 -1.66
N CYS A 103 -7.46 21.40 -1.39
CA CYS A 103 -8.29 22.21 -2.28
C CYS A 103 -7.95 23.69 -2.15
#